data_AF-A0AAW2B9K0-F1
#
_entry.id   AF-A0AAW2B9K0-F1
#
_cell.length_a   1.000
_cell.length_b   1.000
_cell.length_c   1.000
_cell.angle_alpha   90.00
_cell.angle_beta   90.00
_cell.angle_gamma   90.00
#
_symmetry.space_group_name_H-M   'P 1'
#
loop_
_entity.id
_entity.type
_entity.pdbx_description
1 polymer ?
#
loop_
_entity_poly.entity_id
_entity_poly.type
_entity_poly.pdbx_seq_one_letter_code
_entity_poly.pdbx_strand_id
1 'polypeptide(L)'
;MPQEEPGHEIPIPLPPEIPRLDPPLISAQQRFIELQDRFQFYYIGRHQIKDLAELAVKVGRAVQIETDVEAALVLDGYDPGRIRGRISEIRGILFTHPTRALLLSEQTLARYLNEIETNGTRQSAPYMRLVSAIRNSNLIL
;
A
#
# COMPACT_ATOMS: atom_id res chain seq x y z
N MET A 1 -16.18 17.91 54.21
CA MET A 1 -16.31 16.90 53.15
C MET A 1 -15.24 17.19 52.11
N PRO A 2 -14.41 16.22 51.70
CA PRO A 2 -13.41 16.45 50.67
C PRO A 2 -14.11 16.53 49.30
N GLN A 3 -13.69 17.49 48.47
CA GLN A 3 -14.21 17.69 47.11
C GLN A 3 -13.56 16.66 46.18
N GLU A 4 -14.38 15.92 45.44
CA GLU A 4 -13.91 15.05 44.35
C GLU A 4 -13.36 15.93 43.22
N GLU A 5 -12.08 15.75 42.87
CA GLU A 5 -11.53 16.34 41.65
C GLU A 5 -12.13 15.64 40.42
N PRO A 6 -12.46 16.38 39.34
CA PRO A 6 -13.00 15.77 38.13
C PRO A 6 -11.94 14.87 37.50
N GLY A 7 -12.28 13.59 37.34
CA GLY A 7 -11.44 12.59 36.70
C GLY A 7 -10.95 13.08 35.35
N HIS A 8 -9.63 13.17 35.20
CA HIS A 8 -8.97 13.42 33.92
C HIS A 8 -9.21 12.20 33.03
N GLU A 9 -10.22 12.24 32.16
CA GLU A 9 -10.38 11.23 31.12
C GLU A 9 -9.16 11.29 30.21
N ILE A 10 -8.28 10.29 30.31
CA ILE A 10 -7.17 10.13 29.36
C ILE A 10 -7.80 9.79 28.01
N PRO A 11 -7.60 10.57 26.95
CA PRO A 11 -8.12 10.24 25.63
C PRO A 11 -7.55 8.89 25.20
N ILE A 12 -8.42 7.89 25.02
CA ILE A 12 -8.03 6.61 24.43
C ILE A 12 -7.62 6.91 22.98
N PRO A 13 -6.39 6.55 22.54
CA PRO A 13 -6.01 6.74 21.15
C PRO A 13 -6.96 5.94 20.25
N LEU A 14 -7.69 6.63 19.38
CA LEU A 14 -8.49 5.96 18.36
C LEU A 14 -7.52 5.20 17.43
N PRO A 15 -7.77 3.92 17.11
CA PRO A 15 -6.95 3.22 16.13
C PRO A 15 -6.94 4.00 14.81
N PRO A 16 -5.80 4.04 14.10
CA PRO A 16 -5.71 4.74 12.84
C PRO A 16 -6.67 4.15 11.81
N GLU A 17 -7.24 5.01 10.97
CA GLU A 17 -8.17 4.60 9.92
C GLU A 17 -7.42 3.82 8.82
N ILE A 18 -7.83 2.56 8.60
CA ILE A 18 -7.43 1.76 7.44
C ILE A 18 -8.65 1.67 6.50
N PRO A 19 -8.63 2.42 5.38
CA PRO A 19 -9.71 2.43 4.39
C PRO A 19 -10.05 1.04 3.86
N ARG A 20 -11.35 0.80 3.61
CA ARG A 20 -11.84 -0.41 2.95
C ARG A 20 -12.86 -0.03 1.89
N LEU A 21 -12.80 -0.70 0.74
CA LEU A 21 -13.80 -0.61 -0.32
C LEU A 21 -14.56 -1.92 -0.43
N ASP A 22 -15.88 -1.81 -0.54
CA ASP A 22 -16.76 -2.94 -0.82
C ASP A 22 -17.78 -2.56 -1.90
N PRO A 23 -17.68 -3.07 -3.14
CA PRO A 23 -16.64 -4.00 -3.62
C PRO A 23 -15.28 -3.30 -3.86
N PRO A 24 -14.15 -4.04 -3.82
CA PRO A 24 -12.85 -3.50 -4.23
C PRO A 24 -12.80 -3.26 -5.75
N LEU A 25 -11.94 -2.35 -6.23
CA LEU A 25 -11.81 -2.11 -7.68
C LEU A 25 -11.18 -3.30 -8.40
N ILE A 26 -10.33 -4.03 -7.69
CA ILE A 26 -9.67 -5.25 -8.15
C ILE A 26 -9.88 -6.32 -7.09
N SER A 27 -10.41 -7.47 -7.48
CA SER A 27 -10.56 -8.61 -6.56
C SER A 27 -9.19 -9.06 -6.04
N ALA A 28 -9.14 -9.57 -4.81
CA ALA A 28 -7.88 -10.03 -4.21
C ALA A 28 -7.16 -11.08 -5.09
N GLN A 29 -7.92 -11.98 -5.72
CA GLN A 29 -7.37 -12.99 -6.62
C GLN A 29 -6.76 -12.37 -7.88
N GLN A 30 -7.48 -11.45 -8.54
CA GLN A 30 -6.96 -10.78 -9.72
C GLN A 30 -5.74 -9.93 -9.37
N ARG A 31 -5.77 -9.23 -8.23
CA ARG A 31 -4.65 -8.44 -7.73
C ARG A 31 -3.40 -9.30 -7.53
N PHE A 32 -3.55 -10.45 -6.90
CA PHE A 32 -2.46 -11.40 -6.67
C PHE A 32 -1.83 -11.86 -7.99
N ILE A 33 -2.64 -12.30 -8.96
CA ILE A 33 -2.18 -12.76 -10.28
C ILE A 33 -1.41 -11.65 -10.99
N GLU A 34 -2.00 -10.45 -11.10
CA GLU A 34 -1.37 -9.34 -11.82
C GLU A 34 -0.06 -8.86 -11.14
N LEU A 35 0.02 -8.90 -9.81
CA LEU A 35 1.26 -8.58 -9.08
C LEU A 35 2.31 -9.67 -9.20
N GLN A 36 1.92 -10.94 -9.14
CA GLN A 36 2.81 -12.07 -9.38
C GLN A 36 3.42 -12.00 -10.78
N ASP A 37 2.58 -11.77 -11.80
CA ASP A 37 2.98 -11.64 -13.19
C ASP A 37 3.92 -10.46 -13.43
N ARG A 38 3.75 -9.36 -12.67
CA ARG A 38 4.67 -8.23 -12.72
C ARG A 38 5.99 -8.54 -12.01
N PHE A 39 5.94 -9.20 -10.86
CA PHE A 39 7.12 -9.38 -10.01
C PHE A 39 8.06 -10.46 -10.56
N GLN A 40 7.54 -11.48 -11.25
CA GLN A 40 8.37 -12.53 -11.86
C GLN A 40 9.46 -11.98 -12.81
N PHE A 41 9.24 -10.84 -13.47
CA PHE A 41 10.24 -10.22 -14.34
C PHE A 41 11.52 -9.84 -13.59
N TYR A 42 11.43 -9.51 -12.30
CA TYR A 42 12.59 -9.19 -11.46
C TYR A 42 13.35 -10.43 -10.97
N TYR A 43 12.81 -11.62 -11.23
CA TYR A 43 13.37 -12.91 -10.81
C TYR A 43 13.83 -13.75 -12.01
N ILE A 44 13.84 -13.20 -13.24
CA ILE A 44 14.41 -13.89 -14.41
C ILE A 44 15.88 -14.24 -14.15
N GLY A 45 16.25 -15.50 -14.42
CA GLY A 45 17.59 -16.04 -14.15
C GLY A 45 17.83 -16.45 -12.69
N ARG A 46 16.82 -16.32 -11.82
CA ARG A 46 16.83 -16.83 -10.44
C ARG A 46 15.96 -18.08 -10.35
N HIS A 47 16.56 -19.19 -9.96
CA HIS A 47 15.91 -20.51 -10.01
C HIS A 47 15.97 -21.27 -8.68
N GLN A 48 16.36 -20.61 -7.58
CA GLN A 48 16.45 -21.28 -6.29
C GLN A 48 15.08 -21.26 -5.59
N ILE A 49 14.77 -22.29 -4.81
CA ILE A 49 13.51 -22.38 -4.05
C ILE A 49 13.33 -21.16 -3.13
N LYS A 50 14.43 -20.65 -2.56
CA LYS A 50 14.41 -19.42 -1.73
C LYS A 50 13.93 -18.19 -2.51
N ASP A 51 14.22 -18.11 -3.81
CA ASP A 51 13.84 -16.97 -4.66
C ASP A 51 12.32 -16.99 -4.89
N LEU A 52 11.75 -18.20 -5.05
CA LEU A 52 10.30 -18.38 -5.18
C LEU A 52 9.56 -18.05 -3.87
N ALA A 53 10.12 -18.46 -2.73
CA ALA A 53 9.56 -18.11 -1.41
C ALA A 53 9.59 -16.59 -1.18
N GLU A 54 10.71 -15.93 -1.50
CA GLU A 54 10.84 -14.47 -1.39
C GLU A 54 9.81 -13.76 -2.30
N LEU A 55 9.64 -14.24 -3.54
CA LEU A 55 8.65 -13.70 -4.47
C LEU A 55 7.23 -13.79 -3.88
N ALA A 56 6.83 -14.96 -3.38
CA ALA A 56 5.50 -15.18 -2.81
C ALA A 56 5.22 -14.24 -1.62
N VAL A 57 6.21 -14.08 -0.72
CA VAL A 57 6.10 -13.16 0.42
C VAL A 57 5.94 -11.71 -0.04
N LYS A 58 6.72 -11.27 -1.05
CA LYS A 58 6.60 -9.92 -1.59
C LYS A 58 5.26 -9.66 -2.27
N VAL A 59 4.75 -10.62 -3.03
CA VAL A 59 3.42 -10.50 -3.67
C VAL A 59 2.34 -10.38 -2.61
N GLY A 60 2.37 -11.21 -1.56
CA GLY A 60 1.39 -11.14 -0.47
C GLY A 60 1.37 -9.77 0.22
N ARG A 61 2.55 -9.24 0.56
CA ARG A 61 2.67 -7.89 1.15
C ARG A 61 2.19 -6.80 0.19
N ALA A 62 2.52 -6.91 -1.09
CA ALA A 62 2.11 -5.94 -2.11
C ALA A 62 0.59 -5.92 -2.34
N VAL A 63 -0.08 -7.09 -2.28
CA VAL A 63 -1.55 -7.19 -2.36
C VAL A 63 -2.21 -6.37 -1.25
N GLN A 64 -1.72 -6.49 -0.01
CA GLN A 64 -2.27 -5.76 1.12
C GLN A 64 -2.02 -4.25 0.99
N ILE A 65 -0.77 -3.84 0.72
CA ILE A 65 -0.42 -2.43 0.51
C ILE A 65 -1.27 -1.80 -0.60
N GLU A 66 -1.41 -2.47 -1.74
CA GLU A 66 -2.18 -1.93 -2.87
C GLU A 66 -3.68 -1.84 -2.54
N THR A 67 -4.22 -2.81 -1.79
CA THR A 67 -5.63 -2.78 -1.35
C THR A 67 -5.91 -1.57 -0.46
N ASP A 68 -5.07 -1.35 0.55
CA ASP A 68 -5.27 -0.25 1.51
C ASP A 68 -5.10 1.11 0.81
N VAL A 69 -4.08 1.24 -0.05
CA VAL A 69 -3.79 2.46 -0.81
C VAL A 69 -4.89 2.76 -1.84
N GLU A 70 -5.38 1.75 -2.56
CA GLU A 70 -6.49 1.91 -3.51
C GLU A 70 -7.74 2.44 -2.80
N ALA A 71 -8.07 1.85 -1.65
CA ALA A 71 -9.19 2.30 -0.84
C ALA A 71 -9.03 3.74 -0.37
N ALA A 72 -7.84 4.12 0.11
CA ALA A 72 -7.55 5.49 0.50
C ALA A 72 -7.71 6.47 -0.66
N LEU A 73 -7.24 6.14 -1.86
CA LEU A 73 -7.40 7.00 -3.04
C LEU A 73 -8.88 7.21 -3.41
N VAL A 74 -9.67 6.15 -3.45
CA VAL A 74 -11.11 6.29 -3.79
C VAL A 74 -11.84 7.14 -2.75
N LEU A 75 -11.58 6.90 -1.46
CA LEU A 75 -12.21 7.69 -0.39
C LEU A 75 -11.75 9.16 -0.37
N ASP A 76 -10.54 9.45 -0.87
CA ASP A 76 -10.03 10.81 -1.03
C ASP A 76 -10.54 11.50 -2.31
N GLY A 77 -11.42 10.83 -3.08
CA GLY A 77 -12.15 11.41 -4.20
C GLY A 77 -11.51 11.24 -5.57
N TYR A 78 -10.45 10.43 -5.70
CA TYR A 78 -9.89 10.10 -7.01
C TYR A 78 -10.83 9.17 -7.80
N ASP A 79 -10.87 9.34 -9.13
CA ASP A 79 -11.78 8.59 -9.98
C ASP A 79 -11.39 7.09 -10.04
N PRO A 80 -12.30 6.17 -9.67
CA PRO A 80 -12.03 4.73 -9.70
C PRO A 80 -11.63 4.20 -11.08
N GLY A 81 -12.22 4.75 -12.15
CA GLY A 81 -11.92 4.36 -13.53
C GLY A 81 -10.49 4.73 -13.92
N ARG A 82 -10.02 5.92 -13.53
CA ARG A 82 -8.65 6.39 -13.74
C ARG A 82 -7.65 5.61 -12.90
N ILE A 83 -7.94 5.33 -11.63
CA ILE A 83 -7.12 4.44 -10.79
C ILE A 83 -6.92 3.10 -11.48
N ARG A 84 -8.03 2.46 -11.91
CA ARG A 84 -7.98 1.16 -12.58
C ARG A 84 -7.22 1.24 -13.91
N GLY A 85 -7.45 2.27 -14.71
CA GLY A 85 -6.78 2.50 -15.99
C GLY A 85 -5.27 2.75 -15.86
N ARG A 86 -4.80 3.20 -14.70
CA ARG A 86 -3.38 3.52 -14.43
C ARG A 86 -2.71 2.56 -13.45
N ILE A 87 -3.30 1.38 -13.21
CA ILE A 87 -2.82 0.43 -12.19
C ILE A 87 -1.35 0.02 -12.40
N SER A 88 -0.89 -0.12 -13.65
CA SER A 88 0.51 -0.47 -13.94
C SER A 88 1.49 0.63 -13.53
N GLU A 89 1.12 1.90 -13.68
CA GLU A 89 1.93 3.05 -13.26
C GLU A 89 1.92 3.18 -11.73
N ILE A 90 0.76 3.02 -11.11
CA ILE A 90 0.58 2.98 -9.65
C ILE A 90 1.50 1.91 -9.03
N ARG A 91 1.47 0.67 -9.55
CA ARG A 91 2.37 -0.41 -9.11
C ARG A 91 3.84 -0.08 -9.29
N GLY A 92 4.18 0.63 -10.37
CA GLY A 92 5.53 1.14 -10.61
C GLY A 92 5.99 2.04 -9.47
N ILE A 93 5.17 3.02 -9.13
CA ILE A 93 5.43 3.99 -8.05
C ILE A 93 5.48 3.29 -6.68
N LEU A 94 4.57 2.36 -6.41
CA LEU A 94 4.48 1.69 -5.11
C LEU A 94 5.63 0.71 -4.88
N PHE A 95 5.95 -0.13 -5.86
CA PHE A 95 6.76 -1.34 -5.63
C PHE A 95 8.13 -1.31 -6.29
N THR A 96 8.47 -0.26 -7.03
CA THR A 96 9.81 -0.11 -7.62
C THR A 96 10.64 0.88 -6.80
N HIS A 97 11.94 0.60 -6.70
CA HIS A 97 12.90 1.48 -6.08
C HIS A 97 12.98 2.81 -6.88
N PRO A 98 13.00 3.98 -6.22
CA PRO A 98 12.90 5.27 -6.92
C PRO A 98 14.07 5.57 -7.87
N THR A 99 15.26 5.03 -7.58
CA THR A 99 16.48 5.29 -8.37
C THR A 99 17.08 4.04 -9.01
N ARG A 100 16.50 2.85 -8.77
CA ARG A 100 17.00 1.58 -9.29
C ARG A 100 15.87 0.90 -10.01
N ALA A 101 16.11 0.31 -11.17
CA ALA A 101 15.13 -0.50 -11.90
C ALA A 101 14.93 -1.87 -11.21
N LEU A 102 14.62 -1.87 -9.91
CA LEU A 102 14.54 -3.03 -9.04
C LEU A 102 13.27 -2.96 -8.20
N LEU A 103 12.70 -4.13 -7.92
CA LEU A 103 11.63 -4.29 -6.94
C LEU A 103 12.12 -3.90 -5.55
N LEU A 104 11.23 -3.32 -4.73
CA LEU A 104 11.50 -3.05 -3.32
C LEU A 104 11.88 -4.34 -2.56
N SER A 105 12.71 -4.18 -1.54
CA SER A 105 13.07 -5.30 -0.64
C SER A 105 11.87 -5.71 0.21
N GLU A 106 11.87 -6.96 0.68
CA GLU A 106 10.84 -7.44 1.60
C GLU A 106 10.76 -6.55 2.86
N GLN A 107 11.91 -6.17 3.41
CA GLN A 107 12.00 -5.29 4.58
C GLN A 107 11.32 -3.92 4.34
N THR A 108 11.42 -3.39 3.12
CA THR A 108 10.74 -2.11 2.80
C THR A 108 9.22 -2.29 2.76
N LEU A 109 8.73 -3.38 2.16
CA LEU A 109 7.29 -3.69 2.14
C LEU A 109 6.77 -3.96 3.57
N ALA A 110 7.54 -4.65 4.39
CA ALA A 110 7.23 -4.86 5.81
C ALA A 110 7.10 -3.54 6.56
N ARG A 111 8.05 -2.62 6.35
CA ARG A 111 8.00 -1.28 6.94
C ARG A 111 6.76 -0.52 6.49
N TYR A 112 6.41 -0.57 5.21
CA TYR A 112 5.20 0.08 4.69
C TYR A 112 3.92 -0.44 5.34
N LEU A 113 3.79 -1.76 5.51
CA LEU A 113 2.64 -2.34 6.24
C LEU A 113 2.59 -1.86 7.69
N ASN A 114 3.74 -1.85 8.38
CA ASN A 114 3.81 -1.34 9.75
C ASN A 114 3.43 0.15 9.84
N GLU A 115 3.86 0.97 8.88
CA GLU A 115 3.45 2.39 8.80
C GLU A 115 1.94 2.54 8.60
N ILE A 116 1.33 1.74 7.71
CA ILE A 116 -0.13 1.74 7.49
C ILE A 116 -0.86 1.34 8.78
N GLU A 117 -0.42 0.28 9.45
CA GLU A 117 -1.03 -0.21 10.68
C GLU A 117 -0.89 0.77 11.85
N THR A 118 0.26 1.45 11.96
CA THR A 118 0.55 2.35 13.09
C THR A 118 -0.01 3.75 12.89
N ASN A 119 0.05 4.29 11.67
CA ASN A 119 -0.24 5.70 11.38
C ASN A 119 -1.50 5.88 10.51
N GLY A 120 -2.02 4.80 9.93
CA GLY A 120 -3.09 4.83 8.93
C GLY A 120 -2.56 5.01 7.52
N THR A 121 -3.35 4.58 6.52
CA THR A 121 -2.89 4.53 5.13
C THR A 121 -2.45 5.89 4.59
N ARG A 122 -3.20 6.96 4.92
CA ARG A 122 -2.92 8.31 4.41
C ARG A 122 -1.60 8.91 4.90
N GLN A 123 -1.09 8.44 6.04
CA GLN A 123 0.18 8.89 6.62
C GLN A 123 1.35 7.96 6.29
N SER A 124 1.09 6.87 5.54
CA SER A 124 2.13 5.93 5.16
C SER A 124 2.96 6.44 3.97
N ALA A 125 4.25 6.07 3.93
CA ALA A 125 5.12 6.39 2.80
C ALA A 125 4.58 5.94 1.42
N PRO A 126 3.99 4.74 1.22
CA PRO A 126 3.46 4.34 -0.09
C PRO A 126 2.34 5.26 -0.59
N TYR A 127 1.42 5.67 0.29
CA TYR A 127 0.35 6.59 -0.09
C TYR A 127 0.89 7.98 -0.44
N MET A 128 1.75 8.54 0.43
CA MET A 128 2.35 9.86 0.21
C MET A 128 3.20 9.93 -1.06
N ARG A 129 3.87 8.83 -1.44
CA ARG A 129 4.58 8.72 -2.72
C ARG A 129 3.64 8.85 -3.92
N LEU A 130 2.47 8.19 -3.89
CA LEU A 130 1.49 8.32 -4.97
C LEU A 130 0.88 9.71 -5.03
N VAL A 131 0.45 10.27 -3.90
CA VAL A 131 -0.10 11.63 -3.87
C VAL A 131 0.91 12.65 -4.38
N SER A 132 2.20 12.49 -4.04
CA SER A 132 3.27 13.34 -4.57
C SER A 132 3.44 13.16 -6.08
N ALA A 133 3.37 11.93 -6.60
CA ALA A 133 3.43 11.68 -8.04
C ALA A 133 2.25 12.32 -8.78
N ILE A 134 1.05 12.28 -8.19
CA ILE A 134 -0.16 12.91 -8.75
C ILE A 134 -0.02 14.44 -8.76
N ARG A 135 0.37 15.02 -7.62
CA ARG A 135 0.57 16.48 -7.49
C ARG A 135 1.63 17.01 -8.45
N ASN A 136 2.68 16.23 -8.71
CA ASN A 136 3.74 16.58 -9.65
C ASN A 136 3.39 16.22 -11.11
N SER A 137 2.16 15.79 -11.40
CA SER A 137 1.71 15.37 -12.74
C SER A 137 2.50 14.21 -13.37
N ASN A 138 3.20 13.42 -12.54
CA ASN A 138 3.85 12.18 -12.96
C ASN A 138 2.86 11.01 -13.09
N LEU A 139 1.67 11.17 -12.50
CA LEU A 139 0.53 10.26 -12.59
C LEU A 139 -0.75 11.09 -12.71
N ILE A 140 -1.61 10.79 -13.67
CA ILE A 140 -2.87 11.51 -13.87
C ILE A 140 -4.02 10.58 -13.48
N LEU A 141 -4.64 10.88 -12.34
CA LEU A 141 -5.82 10.20 -11.79
C LEU A 141 -7.07 11.07 -11.81
#